data_AF-A0A6A2WUQ8-F1
#
_entry.id   AF-A0A6A2WUQ8-F1
#
_cell.length_a   1.000
_cell.length_b   1.000
_cell.length_c   1.000
_cell.angle_alpha   90.00
_cell.angle_beta   90.00
_cell.angle_gamma   90.00
#
_symmetry.space_group_name_H-M   'P 1'
#
loop_
_entity.id
_entity.type
_entity.pdbx_description
1 polymer ?
#
loop_
_entity_poly.entity_id
_entity_poly.type
_entity_poly.pdbx_seq_one_letter_code
_entity_poly.pdbx_strand_id
1 'polypeptide(L)'
;MEVELHRPDNLAMTFDEVSMERSKSFVKALQELKNLRPQLYSAAEYCEKSYLHNEQKQMVLDNLKDYAVRALVNAVDHLGTVAYKLTDLLEQQALEVSTIELKACSLNQKLLTCQTFTDKEGIRQQQLAFIPRHHKHYILRDSASKKVHFSPQVTTDARQNYFHAKSRLQPSDTPASKTLSWHLSSETKSTLKGTSQL
;
A
#
# COMPACT_ATOMS: atom_id res chain seq x y z
N MET A 1 -2.66 -44.40 28.25
CA MET A 1 -3.65 -43.36 27.91
C MET A 1 -2.94 -42.05 28.18
N GLU A 2 -2.41 -41.45 27.13
CA GLU A 2 -1.48 -40.32 27.23
C GLU A 2 -2.22 -39.05 27.63
N VAL A 3 -1.60 -38.32 28.56
CA VAL A 3 -2.09 -37.03 29.07
C VAL A 3 -1.59 -35.98 28.09
N GLU A 4 -2.49 -35.46 27.27
CA GLU A 4 -2.16 -34.46 26.26
C GLU A 4 -1.94 -33.09 26.93
N LEU A 5 -0.74 -32.58 26.73
CA LEU A 5 -0.12 -31.41 27.34
C LEU A 5 -0.75 -30.12 26.79
N HIS A 6 -1.32 -29.30 27.67
CA HIS A 6 -1.80 -27.96 27.31
C HIS A 6 -0.60 -27.06 26.97
N ARG A 7 -0.41 -26.75 25.68
CA ARG A 7 0.63 -25.84 25.19
C ARG A 7 0.12 -24.40 25.28
N PRO A 8 0.86 -23.46 25.89
CA PRO A 8 0.50 -22.05 25.84
C PRO A 8 1.04 -21.48 24.53
N ASP A 9 0.23 -21.55 23.48
CA ASP A 9 0.59 -20.98 22.19
C ASP A 9 0.41 -19.46 22.23
N ASN A 10 1.46 -18.75 22.66
CA ASN A 10 1.76 -17.42 22.16
C ASN A 10 2.21 -17.56 20.69
N LEU A 11 1.27 -17.90 19.82
CA LEU A 11 1.46 -17.92 18.38
C LEU A 11 1.17 -16.50 17.89
N ALA A 12 2.18 -15.82 17.38
CA ALA A 12 1.99 -14.59 16.62
C ALA A 12 1.15 -14.96 15.39
N MET A 13 -0.18 -14.87 15.54
CA MET A 13 -1.13 -15.20 14.49
C MET A 13 -0.87 -14.32 13.28
N THR A 14 -0.95 -14.91 12.09
CA THR A 14 -0.85 -14.14 10.85
C THR A 14 -2.06 -13.21 10.72
N PHE A 15 -1.91 -12.08 10.01
CA PHE A 15 -2.99 -11.10 9.86
C PHE A 15 -4.30 -11.73 9.32
N ASP A 16 -4.17 -12.68 8.41
CA ASP A 16 -5.27 -13.46 7.82
C ASP A 16 -5.97 -14.35 8.86
N GLU A 17 -5.19 -15.01 9.73
CA GLU A 17 -5.69 -15.88 10.80
C GLU A 17 -6.50 -15.10 11.85
N VAL A 18 -6.05 -13.90 12.22
CA VAL A 18 -6.79 -13.02 13.15
C VAL A 18 -8.11 -12.54 12.52
N SER A 19 -8.11 -12.22 11.23
CA SER A 19 -9.32 -11.81 10.50
C SER A 19 -10.34 -12.96 10.39
N MET A 20 -9.85 -14.18 10.15
CA MET A 20 -10.65 -15.39 10.11
C MET A 20 -11.27 -15.71 11.48
N GLU A 21 -10.52 -15.58 12.57
CA GLU A 21 -11.04 -15.82 13.91
C GLU A 21 -12.09 -14.78 14.32
N ARG A 22 -11.90 -13.50 13.97
CA ARG A 22 -12.95 -12.47 14.16
C ARG A 22 -14.24 -12.84 13.44
N SER A 23 -14.13 -13.22 12.16
CA SER A 23 -15.26 -13.61 11.32
C SER A 23 -16.02 -14.81 11.89
N LYS A 24 -15.28 -15.84 12.32
CA LYS A 24 -15.83 -17.02 12.98
C LYS A 24 -16.54 -16.65 14.29
N SER A 25 -15.94 -15.76 15.09
CA SER A 25 -16.54 -15.31 16.35
C SER A 25 -17.86 -14.54 16.13
N PHE A 26 -17.96 -13.76 15.05
CA PHE A 26 -19.19 -13.08 14.65
C PHE A 26 -20.28 -14.07 14.24
N VAL A 27 -19.94 -15.05 13.39
CA VAL A 27 -20.88 -16.10 12.97
C VAL A 27 -21.40 -16.88 14.17
N LYS A 28 -20.53 -17.19 15.14
CA LYS A 28 -20.94 -17.84 16.39
C LYS A 28 -21.94 -17.00 17.18
N ALA A 29 -21.67 -15.71 17.39
CA ALA A 29 -22.59 -14.82 18.09
C ALA A 29 -23.94 -14.68 17.36
N LEU A 30 -23.93 -14.64 16.02
CA LEU A 30 -25.13 -14.61 15.20
C LEU A 30 -25.95 -15.89 15.36
N GLN A 31 -25.27 -17.04 15.44
CA GLN A 31 -25.91 -18.32 15.69
C GLN A 31 -26.52 -18.39 17.10
N GLU A 32 -25.84 -17.87 18.12
CA GLU A 32 -26.37 -17.77 19.49
C GLU A 32 -27.63 -16.89 19.53
N LEU A 33 -27.62 -15.72 18.89
CA LEU A 33 -28.80 -14.87 18.77
C LEU A 33 -29.96 -15.57 18.02
N LYS A 34 -29.66 -16.32 16.96
CA LYS A 34 -30.67 -17.11 16.23
C LYS A 34 -31.28 -18.20 17.11
N ASN A 35 -30.47 -18.83 17.97
CA ASN A 35 -30.90 -19.87 18.90
C ASN A 35 -31.73 -19.30 20.06
N LEU A 36 -31.61 -18.01 20.37
CA LEU A 36 -32.43 -17.36 21.38
C LEU A 36 -33.92 -17.39 21.03
N ARG A 37 -34.27 -17.28 19.74
CA ARG A 37 -35.67 -17.28 19.28
C ARG A 37 -36.46 -18.50 19.77
N PRO A 38 -36.09 -19.76 19.43
CA PRO A 38 -36.84 -20.92 19.91
C PRO A 38 -36.84 -21.04 21.44
N GLN A 39 -35.77 -20.61 22.12
CA GLN A 39 -35.73 -20.61 23.60
C GLN A 39 -36.80 -19.68 24.19
N LEU A 40 -36.95 -18.47 23.65
CA LEU A 40 -37.96 -17.51 24.10
C LEU A 40 -39.38 -18.00 23.82
N TYR A 41 -39.63 -18.64 22.66
CA TYR A 41 -40.93 -19.23 22.36
C TYR A 41 -41.28 -20.37 23.33
N SER A 42 -40.36 -21.30 23.56
CA SER A 42 -40.57 -22.40 24.51
C SER A 42 -40.79 -21.89 25.94
N ALA A 43 -40.04 -20.86 26.34
CA ALA A 43 -40.21 -20.24 27.65
C ALA A 43 -41.57 -19.53 27.77
N ALA A 44 -42.02 -18.82 26.73
CA ALA A 44 -43.32 -18.17 26.70
C ALA A 44 -44.46 -19.19 26.80
N GLU A 45 -44.38 -20.29 26.07
CA GLU A 45 -45.37 -21.39 26.15
C GLU A 45 -45.41 -22.01 27.55
N TYR A 46 -44.25 -22.22 28.19
CA TYR A 46 -44.19 -22.69 29.57
C TYR A 46 -44.85 -21.70 30.54
N CYS A 47 -44.60 -20.40 30.37
CA CYS A 47 -45.17 -19.35 31.19
C CYS A 47 -46.70 -19.31 31.10
N GLU A 48 -47.25 -19.47 29.90
CA GLU A 48 -48.69 -19.55 29.67
C GLU A 48 -49.32 -20.76 30.37
N LYS A 49 -48.73 -21.96 30.18
CA LYS A 49 -49.20 -23.18 30.84
C LYS A 49 -49.12 -23.07 32.36
N SER A 50 -48.03 -22.53 32.88
CA SER A 50 -47.81 -22.32 34.32
C SER A 50 -48.86 -21.38 34.92
N TYR A 51 -49.19 -20.29 34.22
CA TYR A 51 -50.24 -19.37 34.65
C TYR A 51 -51.63 -20.01 34.64
N LEU A 52 -51.96 -20.85 33.65
CA LEU A 52 -53.28 -21.49 33.57
C LEU A 52 -53.48 -22.56 34.66
N HIS A 53 -52.47 -23.40 34.94
CA HIS A 53 -52.62 -24.60 35.77
C HIS A 53 -52.29 -24.42 37.27
N ASN A 54 -51.65 -23.32 37.66
CA ASN A 54 -51.31 -23.06 39.06
C ASN A 54 -52.40 -22.24 39.77
N GLU A 55 -52.73 -22.56 41.02
CA GLU A 55 -53.70 -21.81 41.83
C GLU A 55 -53.14 -20.50 42.38
N GLN A 56 -51.83 -20.43 42.62
CA GLN A 56 -51.12 -19.26 43.18
C GLN A 56 -50.77 -18.25 42.08
N LYS A 57 -51.81 -17.71 41.42
CA LYS A 57 -51.68 -16.82 40.24
C LYS A 57 -50.75 -15.62 40.47
N GLN A 58 -50.84 -14.99 41.65
CA GLN A 58 -50.06 -13.79 41.95
C GLN A 58 -48.55 -14.06 41.97
N MET A 59 -48.13 -15.17 42.60
CA MET A 59 -46.73 -15.58 42.63
C MET A 59 -46.19 -15.92 41.24
N VAL A 60 -47.01 -16.59 40.41
CA VAL A 60 -46.65 -16.90 39.02
C VAL A 60 -46.50 -15.62 38.19
N LEU A 61 -47.37 -14.62 38.38
CA LEU A 61 -47.26 -13.34 37.68
C LEU A 61 -46.00 -12.56 38.05
N ASP A 62 -45.65 -12.51 39.33
CA ASP A 62 -44.45 -11.76 39.75
C ASP A 62 -43.18 -12.45 39.24
N ASN A 63 -43.10 -13.78 39.29
CA ASN A 63 -42.02 -14.54 38.63
C ASN A 63 -41.98 -14.32 37.12
N LEU A 64 -43.14 -14.22 36.46
CA LEU A 64 -43.23 -13.99 35.02
C LEU A 64 -42.70 -12.61 34.63
N LYS A 65 -42.98 -11.57 35.43
CA LYS A 65 -42.43 -10.22 35.21
C LYS A 65 -40.91 -10.24 35.31
N ASP A 66 -40.36 -10.86 36.35
CA ASP A 66 -38.91 -10.98 36.52
C ASP A 66 -38.27 -11.73 35.35
N TYR A 67 -38.92 -12.80 34.89
CA TYR A 67 -38.46 -13.53 33.72
C TYR A 67 -38.52 -12.70 32.44
N ALA A 68 -39.60 -11.95 32.21
CA ALA A 68 -39.77 -11.09 31.04
C ALA A 68 -38.70 -10.00 30.99
N VAL A 69 -38.38 -9.37 32.13
CA VAL A 69 -37.29 -8.39 32.22
C VAL A 69 -35.95 -9.04 31.88
N ARG A 70 -35.66 -10.22 32.46
CA ARG A 70 -34.41 -10.95 32.18
C ARG A 70 -34.29 -11.38 30.72
N ALA A 71 -35.39 -11.86 30.13
CA ALA A 71 -35.45 -12.26 28.73
C ALA A 71 -35.20 -11.06 27.79
N LEU A 72 -35.76 -9.90 28.12
CA LEU A 72 -35.52 -8.66 27.37
C LEU A 72 -34.05 -8.24 27.45
N VAL A 73 -33.47 -8.19 28.65
CA VAL A 73 -32.06 -7.84 28.86
C VAL A 73 -31.14 -8.81 28.11
N ASN A 74 -31.42 -10.11 28.18
CA ASN A 74 -30.65 -11.14 27.47
C ASN A 74 -30.73 -10.98 25.95
N ALA A 75 -31.92 -10.69 25.40
CA ALA A 75 -32.08 -10.44 23.96
C ALA A 75 -31.32 -9.19 23.49
N VAL A 76 -31.36 -8.11 24.29
CA VAL A 76 -30.59 -6.89 24.01
C VAL A 76 -29.08 -7.15 24.11
N ASP A 77 -28.63 -7.95 25.07
CA ASP A 77 -27.22 -8.32 25.23
C ASP A 77 -26.69 -9.13 24.03
N HIS A 78 -27.44 -10.15 23.57
CA HIS A 78 -27.07 -10.90 22.38
C HIS A 78 -27.05 -10.00 21.12
N LEU A 79 -28.02 -9.11 20.97
CA LEU A 79 -28.05 -8.15 19.86
C LEU A 79 -26.86 -7.18 19.94
N GLY A 80 -26.54 -6.68 21.13
CA GLY A 80 -25.39 -5.81 21.38
C GLY A 80 -24.07 -6.50 21.04
N THR A 81 -23.92 -7.78 21.41
CA THR A 81 -22.74 -8.59 21.08
C THR A 81 -22.59 -8.78 19.56
N VAL A 82 -23.68 -9.08 18.85
CA VAL A 82 -23.66 -9.23 17.39
C VAL A 82 -23.32 -7.90 16.72
N ALA A 83 -23.93 -6.79 17.17
CA ALA A 83 -23.64 -5.46 16.66
C ALA A 83 -22.18 -5.08 16.87
N TYR A 84 -21.64 -5.28 18.08
CA TYR A 84 -20.24 -4.99 18.40
C TYR A 84 -19.28 -5.77 17.49
N LYS A 85 -19.49 -7.08 17.34
CA LYS A 85 -18.64 -7.93 16.49
C LYS A 85 -18.75 -7.58 15.01
N LEU A 86 -19.94 -7.19 14.53
CA LEU A 86 -20.13 -6.72 13.17
C LEU A 86 -19.37 -5.41 12.91
N THR A 87 -19.49 -4.46 13.84
CA THR A 87 -18.79 -3.18 13.75
C THR A 87 -17.27 -3.39 13.74
N ASP A 88 -16.73 -4.24 14.62
CA ASP A 88 -15.29 -4.57 14.65
C ASP A 88 -14.80 -5.14 13.30
N LEU A 89 -15.58 -6.02 12.67
CA LEU A 89 -15.26 -6.55 11.33
C LEU A 89 -15.27 -5.46 10.24
N LEU A 90 -16.27 -4.59 10.27
CA LEU A 90 -16.39 -3.50 9.29
C LEU A 90 -15.28 -2.46 9.44
N GLU A 91 -14.93 -2.11 10.68
CA GLU A 91 -13.82 -1.19 10.96
C GLU A 91 -12.50 -1.77 10.47
N GLN A 92 -12.25 -3.06 10.73
CA GLN A 92 -11.05 -3.73 10.24
C GLN A 92 -10.98 -3.76 8.70
N GLN A 93 -12.10 -4.09 8.04
CA GLN A 93 -12.17 -4.06 6.58
C GLN A 93 -11.93 -2.64 6.02
N ALA A 94 -12.46 -1.60 6.67
CA ALA A 94 -12.23 -0.21 6.28
C ALA A 94 -10.75 0.20 6.38
N LEU A 95 -10.05 -0.23 7.44
CA LEU A 95 -8.61 -0.01 7.59
C LEU A 95 -7.80 -0.72 6.51
N GLU A 96 -8.17 -1.95 6.15
CA GLU A 96 -7.53 -2.70 5.08
C GLU A 96 -7.69 -2.01 3.72
N VAL A 97 -8.92 -1.58 3.39
CA VAL A 97 -9.20 -0.84 2.15
C VAL A 97 -8.39 0.45 2.08
N SER A 98 -8.34 1.23 3.17
CA SER A 98 -7.52 2.45 3.26
C SER A 98 -6.03 2.15 3.02
N THR A 99 -5.52 1.05 3.60
CA THR A 99 -4.13 0.63 3.39
C THR A 99 -3.85 0.25 1.94
N ILE A 100 -4.78 -0.44 1.28
CA ILE A 100 -4.67 -0.82 -0.13
C ILE A 100 -4.74 0.41 -1.02
N GLU A 101 -5.64 1.35 -0.72
CA GLU A 101 -5.77 2.62 -1.44
C GLU A 101 -4.46 3.43 -1.37
N LEU A 102 -3.84 3.56 -0.20
CA LEU A 102 -2.55 4.23 -0.05
C LEU A 102 -1.45 3.56 -0.89
N LYS A 103 -1.41 2.22 -0.93
CA LYS A 103 -0.46 1.49 -1.79
C LYS A 103 -0.74 1.73 -3.27
N ALA A 104 -2.02 1.75 -3.67
CA ALA A 104 -2.43 2.06 -5.04
C ALA A 104 -2.04 3.49 -5.44
N CYS A 105 -2.27 4.49 -4.58
CA CYS A 105 -1.83 5.86 -4.79
C CYS A 105 -0.30 5.96 -4.94
N SER A 106 0.46 5.26 -4.09
CA SER A 106 1.93 5.23 -4.18
C SER A 106 2.40 4.65 -5.52
N LEU A 107 1.80 3.55 -5.97
CA LEU A 107 2.10 2.95 -7.27
C LEU A 107 1.75 3.88 -8.42
N ASN A 108 0.58 4.52 -8.35
CA ASN A 108 0.12 5.47 -9.37
C ASN A 108 1.06 6.68 -9.48
N GLN A 109 1.52 7.23 -8.35
CA GLN A 109 2.48 8.34 -8.34
C GLN A 109 3.83 7.93 -8.97
N LYS A 110 4.32 6.72 -8.67
CA LYS A 110 5.56 6.18 -9.29
C LYS A 110 5.39 6.01 -10.79
N LEU A 111 4.26 5.44 -11.23
CA LEU A 111 3.93 5.26 -12.64
C LEU A 111 3.92 6.60 -13.38
N LEU A 112 3.20 7.60 -12.85
CA LEU A 112 3.11 8.93 -13.43
C LEU A 112 4.50 9.61 -13.51
N THR A 113 5.32 9.42 -12.48
CA THR A 113 6.69 9.95 -12.45
C THR A 113 7.55 9.31 -13.54
N CYS A 114 7.49 7.98 -13.70
CA CYS A 114 8.19 7.27 -14.76
C CYS A 114 7.71 7.71 -16.15
N GLN A 115 6.41 7.83 -16.36
CA GLN A 115 5.84 8.31 -17.63
C GLN A 115 6.33 9.72 -17.96
N THR A 116 6.29 10.63 -16.99
CA THR A 116 6.78 12.01 -17.14
C THR A 116 8.29 12.04 -17.44
N PHE A 117 9.06 11.16 -16.81
CA PHE A 117 10.50 11.06 -17.07
C PHE A 117 10.79 10.54 -18.48
N THR A 118 10.08 9.49 -18.93
CA THR A 118 10.22 8.95 -20.28
C THR A 118 9.84 9.98 -21.36
N ASP A 119 8.76 10.74 -21.15
CA ASP A 119 8.34 11.80 -22.05
C ASP A 119 9.41 12.91 -22.17
N LYS A 120 9.93 13.39 -21.03
CA LYS A 120 11.01 14.39 -20.98
C LYS A 120 12.29 13.89 -21.66
N GLU A 121 12.68 12.63 -21.44
CA GLU A 121 13.84 12.04 -22.10
C GLU A 121 13.62 11.86 -23.61
N GLY A 122 12.41 11.52 -24.04
CA GLY A 122 12.04 11.47 -25.46
C GLY A 122 12.22 12.83 -26.15
N ILE A 123 11.70 13.90 -25.55
CA ILE A 123 11.87 15.27 -26.04
C ILE A 123 13.37 15.65 -26.08
N ARG A 124 14.12 15.34 -25.02
CA ARG A 124 15.57 15.63 -24.94
C ARG A 124 16.35 14.92 -26.05
N GLN A 125 16.03 13.65 -26.34
CA GLN A 125 16.66 12.90 -27.42
C GLN A 125 16.31 13.48 -28.80
N GLN A 126 15.05 13.85 -29.04
CA GLN A 126 14.63 14.50 -30.28
C GLN A 126 15.38 15.82 -30.50
N GLN A 127 15.52 16.65 -29.47
CA GLN A 127 16.29 17.90 -29.55
C GLN A 127 17.76 17.64 -29.89
N LEU A 128 18.40 16.66 -29.25
CA LEU A 128 19.81 16.35 -29.49
C LEU A 128 20.07 15.78 -30.90
N ALA A 129 19.12 15.03 -31.48
CA ALA A 129 19.22 14.49 -32.83
C ALA A 129 19.26 15.59 -33.91
N PHE A 130 18.69 16.76 -33.65
CA PHE A 130 18.63 17.86 -34.60
C PHE A 130 19.83 18.83 -34.51
N ILE A 131 20.67 18.75 -33.47
CA ILE A 131 21.85 19.61 -33.34
C ILE A 131 22.97 19.03 -34.20
N PRO A 132 23.33 19.64 -35.34
CA PRO A 132 24.33 19.06 -36.21
C PRO A 132 25.71 19.28 -35.57
N ARG A 133 26.39 18.17 -35.25
CA ARG A 133 27.75 18.20 -34.73
C ARG A 133 28.73 18.43 -35.88
N HIS A 134 28.98 19.70 -36.17
CA HIS A 134 30.01 20.10 -37.13
C HIS A 134 31.38 19.94 -36.50
N HIS A 135 32.14 18.95 -36.96
CA HIS A 135 33.57 18.87 -36.65
C HIS A 135 34.31 19.83 -37.58
N LYS A 136 35.26 20.61 -37.04
CA LYS A 136 36.06 21.54 -37.84
C LYS A 136 37.07 20.75 -38.68
N HIS A 137 36.67 20.30 -39.87
CA HIS A 137 37.60 19.79 -40.86
C HIS A 137 38.12 20.98 -41.68
N TYR A 138 39.38 21.37 -41.46
CA TYR A 138 40.05 22.29 -42.37
C TYR A 138 40.44 21.51 -43.63
N ILE A 139 39.68 21.68 -44.70
CA ILE A 139 40.08 21.20 -46.03
C ILE A 139 41.06 22.23 -46.57
N LEU A 140 42.35 21.90 -46.53
CA LEU A 140 43.38 22.68 -47.20
C LEU A 140 43.19 22.48 -48.71
N ARG A 141 42.79 23.55 -49.41
CA ARG A 141 42.70 23.55 -50.88
C ARG A 141 44.11 23.41 -51.43
N ASP A 142 44.36 22.34 -52.18
CA ASP A 142 45.66 22.05 -52.80
C ASP A 142 46.03 23.16 -53.78
N SER A 143 46.89 24.08 -53.34
CA SER A 143 47.64 24.95 -54.23
C SER A 143 49.00 24.30 -54.46
N ALA A 144 49.07 23.54 -55.55
CA ALA A 144 50.27 23.12 -56.24
C ALA A 144 51.54 22.93 -55.39
N SER A 145 51.85 21.66 -55.13
CA SER A 145 53.20 21.11 -54.96
C SER A 145 53.94 21.44 -53.66
N LYS A 146 54.03 20.43 -52.78
CA LYS A 146 55.29 19.83 -52.35
C LYS A 146 55.01 18.49 -51.67
N LYS A 147 55.67 17.44 -52.19
CA LYS A 147 55.60 16.08 -51.69
C LYS A 147 55.98 16.03 -50.20
N VAL A 148 55.08 15.57 -49.36
CA VAL A 148 55.44 14.96 -48.08
C VAL A 148 54.76 13.60 -48.03
N HIS A 149 55.57 12.55 -48.03
CA HIS A 149 55.13 11.19 -47.84
C HIS A 149 54.54 11.06 -46.43
N PHE A 150 53.23 10.84 -46.34
CA PHE A 150 52.64 10.15 -45.21
C PHE A 150 52.02 8.86 -45.74
N SER A 151 52.62 7.74 -45.31
CA SER A 151 52.15 6.38 -45.58
C SER A 151 50.90 6.09 -44.76
N PRO A 152 49.77 5.71 -45.37
CA PRO A 152 48.68 5.04 -44.67
C PRO A 152 48.81 3.54 -44.90
N GLN A 153 49.32 2.81 -43.93
CA GLN A 153 49.16 1.35 -43.89
C GLN A 153 47.77 1.06 -43.34
N VAL A 154 46.84 0.78 -44.26
CA VAL A 154 45.60 0.06 -43.95
C VAL A 154 45.59 -1.18 -44.82
N THR A 155 45.69 -2.35 -44.19
CA THR A 155 45.12 -3.58 -44.72
C THR A 155 44.21 -4.16 -43.65
N THR A 156 42.94 -3.89 -43.89
CA THR A 156 41.73 -4.57 -43.43
C THR A 156 41.92 -6.07 -43.27
N ASP A 157 41.48 -6.64 -42.16
CA ASP A 157 40.81 -7.93 -42.25
C ASP A 157 39.63 -8.02 -41.28
N ALA A 158 38.71 -8.87 -41.67
CA ALA A 158 37.29 -8.71 -41.48
C ALA A 158 36.75 -9.18 -40.12
N ARG A 159 35.55 -8.67 -39.82
CA ARG A 159 34.43 -9.43 -39.24
C ARG A 159 34.62 -9.93 -37.79
N GLN A 160 34.02 -9.20 -36.83
CA GLN A 160 32.98 -9.76 -35.94
C GLN A 160 32.52 -8.74 -34.90
N ASN A 161 31.25 -8.35 -35.02
CA ASN A 161 30.44 -7.94 -33.88
C ASN A 161 30.40 -9.09 -32.87
N TYR A 162 30.94 -8.90 -31.67
CA TYR A 162 30.50 -9.62 -30.49
C TYR A 162 30.44 -8.66 -29.30
N PHE A 163 29.21 -8.47 -28.84
CA PHE A 163 28.82 -7.87 -27.58
C PHE A 163 29.72 -8.32 -26.44
N HIS A 164 30.26 -7.39 -25.65
CA HIS A 164 30.39 -7.55 -24.20
C HIS A 164 30.42 -6.17 -23.54
N ALA A 165 29.26 -5.73 -23.08
CA ALA A 165 29.16 -4.76 -22.00
C ALA A 165 29.82 -5.39 -20.76
N LYS A 166 31.05 -4.99 -20.43
CA LYS A 166 31.66 -5.30 -19.15
C LYS A 166 31.00 -4.42 -18.09
N SER A 167 30.10 -5.04 -17.31
CA SER A 167 29.73 -4.54 -15.99
C SER A 167 31.00 -4.45 -15.15
N ARG A 168 31.32 -3.25 -14.66
CA ARG A 168 32.34 -3.07 -13.64
C ARG A 168 31.62 -2.74 -12.34
N LEU A 169 31.17 -3.79 -11.66
CA LEU A 169 30.97 -3.73 -10.21
C LEU A 169 32.38 -3.69 -9.59
N GLN A 170 32.66 -2.65 -8.81
CA GLN A 170 33.76 -2.63 -7.86
C GLN A 170 33.17 -2.25 -6.50
N PRO A 171 33.40 -3.06 -5.44
CA PRO A 171 33.30 -2.62 -4.07
C PRO A 171 34.69 -2.21 -3.54
N SER A 172 34.69 -1.30 -2.57
CA SER A 172 35.70 -1.10 -1.50
C SER A 172 36.11 0.37 -1.31
N ASP A 173 35.53 0.94 -0.25
CA ASP A 173 36.16 1.63 0.89
C ASP A 173 37.05 2.87 0.67
N THR A 174 36.38 4.04 0.77
CA THR A 174 36.83 5.33 1.37
C THR A 174 38.00 6.13 0.76
N PRO A 175 38.13 7.46 1.05
CA PRO A 175 37.10 8.50 1.15
C PRO A 175 37.40 9.74 0.27
N ALA A 176 36.33 10.52 0.02
CA ALA A 176 36.29 11.95 -0.32
C ALA A 176 37.28 12.51 -1.36
N SER A 177 36.77 12.78 -2.57
CA SER A 177 37.32 13.82 -3.43
C SER A 177 36.27 14.87 -3.74
N LYS A 178 36.72 16.12 -3.61
CA LYS A 178 35.97 17.34 -3.42
C LYS A 178 35.06 17.68 -4.61
N THR A 179 33.86 18.10 -4.26
CA THR A 179 32.82 18.77 -5.02
C THR A 179 33.37 19.69 -6.12
N LEU A 180 32.94 19.47 -7.37
CA LEU A 180 32.96 20.51 -8.40
C LEU A 180 31.57 21.15 -8.46
N SER A 181 31.41 22.27 -7.77
CA SER A 181 30.23 23.13 -7.86
C SER A 181 30.36 24.03 -9.10
N TRP A 182 29.51 23.79 -10.10
CA TRP A 182 29.30 24.76 -11.16
C TRP A 182 28.38 25.86 -10.63
N HIS A 183 28.96 26.98 -10.19
CA HIS A 183 28.20 28.20 -9.95
C HIS A 183 27.78 28.77 -11.31
N LEU A 184 26.48 28.75 -11.58
CA LEU A 184 25.86 29.59 -12.62
C LEU A 184 25.82 31.02 -12.06
N SER A 185 26.72 31.88 -12.53
CA SER A 185 26.61 33.32 -12.30
C SER A 185 25.49 33.87 -13.16
N SER A 186 24.37 34.26 -12.54
CA SER A 186 23.45 35.24 -13.11
C SER A 186 23.54 36.50 -12.26
N GLU A 187 24.27 37.49 -12.75
CA GLU A 187 24.04 38.89 -12.40
C GLU A 187 24.24 39.74 -13.66
N THR A 188 23.19 40.45 -14.07
CA THR A 188 23.29 41.91 -14.10
C THR A 188 21.99 42.51 -13.60
N LYS A 189 22.16 43.41 -12.63
CA LYS A 189 21.14 44.23 -11.99
C LYS A 189 20.49 45.19 -12.98
N SER A 190 19.21 45.48 -12.75
CA SER A 190 18.60 46.77 -13.05
C SER A 190 17.84 47.24 -11.81
N THR A 191 18.43 48.18 -11.09
CA THR A 191 17.82 48.92 -9.97
C THR A 191 17.48 50.32 -10.45
N LEU A 192 16.22 50.75 -10.33
CA LEU A 192 15.84 52.11 -9.88
C LEU A 192 14.33 52.12 -9.55
N LYS A 193 13.97 52.22 -8.25
CA LYS A 193 13.34 53.39 -7.58
C LYS A 193 11.81 53.40 -7.78
N GLY A 194 10.92 53.35 -6.79
CA GLY A 194 10.93 53.68 -5.37
C GLY A 194 9.60 54.39 -5.04
N THR A 195 9.11 54.29 -3.79
CA THR A 195 7.89 54.87 -3.16
C THR A 195 6.60 54.03 -3.32
N SER A 196 5.77 53.75 -2.28
CA SER A 196 5.46 54.50 -1.06
C SER A 196 5.12 53.61 0.14
N GLN A 197 5.19 54.24 1.32
CA GLN A 197 4.87 53.76 2.67
C GLN A 197 3.36 53.63 2.94
N LEU A 198 3.09 52.87 4.01
CA LEU A 198 1.93 52.89 4.93
C LEU A 198 0.57 52.43 4.39
#